data_AF-A0A9D4GCA8-F1
#
_entry.id   AF-A0A9D4GCA8-F1
#
_cell.length_a   1.000
_cell.length_b   1.000
_cell.length_c   1.000
_cell.angle_alpha   90.00
_cell.angle_beta   90.00
_cell.angle_gamma   90.00
#
_symmetry.space_group_name_H-M   'P 1'
#
loop_
_entity.id
_entity.type
_entity.pdbx_description
1 polymer ?
#
loop_
_entity_poly.entity_id
_entity_poly.type
_entity_poly.pdbx_seq_one_letter_code
_entity_poly.pdbx_strand_id
1 'polypeptide(L)'
;MFVGNYTVLLNTTLSVTCPFTPGNPPETRFTWFHGNTSTIGSQQNLSLSSVKLSNEGYYKCRVNSTMDPTGCATQEAYTETTFYVDVQCE
;
A
#
# COMPACT_ATOMS: atom_id res chain seq x y z
N MET A 1 8.74 4.49 7.65
CA MET A 1 8.65 5.94 7.35
C MET A 1 7.19 6.23 7.01
N PHE A 2 6.56 7.24 7.63
CA PHE A 2 5.20 7.67 7.25
C PHE A 2 5.29 8.45 5.94
N VAL A 3 4.50 8.08 4.92
CA VAL A 3 4.65 8.66 3.56
C VAL A 3 3.57 9.68 3.24
N GLY A 4 2.46 9.73 3.97
CA GLY A 4 1.48 10.80 3.82
C GLY A 4 0.12 10.51 4.44
N ASN A 5 -0.74 11.52 4.41
CA ASN A 5 -2.16 11.43 4.75
C ASN A 5 -2.99 11.64 3.48
N TYR A 6 -4.04 10.84 3.33
CA TYR A 6 -5.02 10.95 2.25
C TYR A 6 -6.35 11.40 2.84
N THR A 7 -6.96 12.39 2.21
CA THR A 7 -8.32 12.84 2.54
C THR A 7 -9.26 12.40 1.45
N VAL A 8 -10.37 11.77 1.83
CA VAL A 8 -11.39 11.27 0.90
C VAL A 8 -12.77 11.57 1.44
N LEU A 9 -13.72 11.88 0.56
CA LEU A 9 -15.09 12.16 0.93
C LEU A 9 -15.90 10.86 1.09
N LEU A 10 -16.87 10.87 2.00
CA LEU A 10 -17.80 9.77 2.18
C LEU A 10 -18.48 9.39 0.84
N ASN A 11 -18.69 8.08 0.63
CA ASN A 11 -19.28 7.50 -0.58
C ASN A 11 -18.50 7.73 -1.88
N THR A 12 -17.29 8.28 -1.83
CA THR A 12 -16.44 8.43 -3.00
C THR A 12 -15.46 7.26 -3.15
N THR A 13 -14.55 7.37 -4.13
CA THR A 13 -13.53 6.36 -4.40
C THR A 13 -12.17 6.87 -3.97
N LEU A 14 -11.53 6.16 -3.05
CA LEU A 14 -10.15 6.38 -2.68
C LEU A 14 -9.23 5.62 -3.65
N SER A 15 -8.22 6.29 -4.21
CA SER A 15 -7.13 5.64 -4.95
C SER A 15 -5.80 6.01 -4.31
N VAL A 16 -5.08 4.99 -3.82
CA VAL A 16 -3.78 5.16 -3.17
C VAL A 16 -2.77 4.29 -3.91
N THR A 17 -1.61 4.86 -4.23
CA THR A 17 -0.52 4.12 -4.88
C THR A 17 0.63 3.92 -3.91
N CYS A 18 1.16 2.70 -3.87
CA CYS A 18 2.32 2.39 -3.05
C CYS A 18 3.58 3.02 -3.67
N PRO A 19 4.39 3.80 -2.92
CA PRO A 19 5.51 4.60 -3.41
C PRO A 19 6.76 3.76 -3.75
N PHE A 20 6.60 2.47 -4.00
CA PHE A 20 7.71 1.59 -4.34
C PHE A 20 7.95 1.62 -5.85
N THR A 21 9.21 1.85 -6.22
CA THR A 21 9.62 1.76 -7.62
C THR A 21 10.17 0.34 -7.86
N PRO A 22 9.48 -0.51 -8.64
CA PRO A 22 9.98 -1.84 -8.93
C PRO A 22 11.35 -1.75 -9.62
N GLY A 23 12.34 -2.42 -9.04
CA GLY A 23 13.65 -2.62 -9.66
C GLY A 23 13.61 -3.75 -10.71
N ASN A 24 14.74 -3.97 -11.37
CA ASN A 24 14.96 -5.12 -12.23
C ASN A 24 15.93 -6.08 -11.52
N PRO A 25 15.59 -7.36 -11.25
CA PRO A 25 14.46 -8.14 -11.78
C PRO A 25 13.10 -7.92 -11.07
N PRO A 26 11.98 -8.30 -11.74
CA PRO A 26 10.63 -7.77 -11.47
C PRO A 26 9.80 -8.54 -10.43
N GLU A 27 10.39 -9.45 -9.65
CA GLU A 27 9.62 -10.22 -8.66
C GLU A 27 9.29 -9.36 -7.43
N THR A 28 8.31 -8.48 -7.61
CA THR A 28 7.79 -7.59 -6.57
C THR A 28 6.34 -7.96 -6.27
N ARG A 29 6.06 -8.25 -5.01
CA ARG A 29 4.71 -8.51 -4.50
C ARG A 29 4.26 -7.36 -3.63
N PHE A 30 3.11 -6.78 -3.96
CA PHE A 30 2.47 -5.75 -3.16
C PHE A 30 1.39 -6.38 -2.29
N THR A 31 1.25 -5.91 -1.05
CA THR A 31 0.20 -6.33 -0.14
C THR A 31 -0.28 -5.12 0.65
N TRP A 32 -1.58 -4.84 0.58
CA TRP A 32 -2.22 -3.76 1.31
C TRP A 32 -2.92 -4.30 2.55
N PHE A 33 -2.73 -3.59 3.65
CA PHE A 33 -3.37 -3.87 4.92
C PHE A 33 -4.20 -2.67 5.37
N HIS A 34 -5.41 -2.93 5.84
CA HIS A 34 -6.22 -1.99 6.62
C HIS A 34 -6.04 -2.29 8.10
N GLY A 35 -5.55 -1.33 8.86
CA GLY A 35 -5.16 -1.53 10.26
C GLY A 35 -3.91 -2.41 10.40
N ASN A 36 -3.98 -3.40 11.30
CA ASN A 36 -2.82 -4.24 11.63
C ASN A 36 -2.83 -5.64 10.99
N THR A 37 -3.97 -6.13 10.50
CA THR A 37 -4.10 -7.55 10.11
C THR A 37 -4.93 -7.81 8.84
N SER A 38 -5.81 -6.89 8.43
CA SER A 38 -6.73 -7.14 7.33
C SER A 38 -6.10 -6.86 5.97
N THR A 39 -5.83 -7.89 5.18
CA THR A 39 -5.36 -7.72 3.78
C THR A 39 -6.51 -7.30 2.88
N ILE A 40 -6.36 -6.18 2.18
CA ILE A 40 -7.42 -5.57 1.34
C ILE A 40 -7.05 -5.48 -0.14
N GLY A 41 -5.81 -5.80 -0.52
CA GLY A 41 -5.37 -5.74 -1.91
C GLY A 41 -3.95 -6.25 -2.10
N SER A 42 -3.59 -6.57 -3.34
CA SER A 42 -2.28 -7.12 -3.72
C SER A 42 -1.63 -6.40 -4.91
N GLN A 43 -2.25 -5.33 -5.39
CA GLN A 43 -1.75 -4.52 -6.50
C GLN A 43 -0.98 -3.31 -5.98
N GLN A 44 -0.17 -2.68 -6.84
CA GLN A 44 0.54 -1.46 -6.47
C GLN A 44 -0.41 -0.29 -6.16
N ASN A 45 -1.54 -0.21 -6.86
CA ASN A 45 -2.60 0.75 -6.60
C ASN A 45 -3.76 0.05 -5.85
N LEU A 46 -4.18 0.65 -4.74
CA LEU A 46 -5.35 0.26 -3.98
C LEU A 46 -6.50 1.20 -4.35
N SER A 47 -7.59 0.62 -4.83
CA SER A 47 -8.83 1.33 -5.12
C SER A 47 -9.94 0.84 -4.18
N LEU A 48 -10.47 1.74 -3.37
CA LEU A 48 -11.62 1.48 -2.48
C LEU A 48 -12.78 2.33 -2.94
N SER A 49 -13.84 1.69 -3.45
CA SER A 49 -15.08 2.35 -3.81
C SER A 49 -16.04 2.41 -2.62
N SER A 50 -16.96 3.38 -2.64
CA SER A 50 -17.98 3.54 -1.60
C SER A 50 -17.37 3.65 -0.20
N VAL A 51 -16.39 4.55 -0.04
CA VAL A 51 -15.66 4.74 1.21
C VAL A 51 -16.62 5.20 2.32
N LYS A 52 -16.52 4.56 3.49
CA LYS A 52 -17.33 4.89 4.67
C LYS A 52 -16.45 5.44 5.78
N LEU A 53 -17.05 6.08 6.79
CA LEU A 53 -16.34 6.50 8.00
C LEU A 53 -15.60 5.34 8.69
N SER A 54 -16.12 4.12 8.59
CA SER A 54 -15.46 2.91 9.11
C SER A 54 -14.16 2.53 8.38
N ASN A 55 -13.92 3.11 7.20
CA ASN A 55 -12.68 2.92 6.46
C ASN A 55 -11.58 3.88 6.92
N GLU A 56 -11.91 4.94 7.65
CA GLU A 56 -10.93 5.85 8.23
C GLU A 56 -9.92 5.08 9.09
N GLY A 57 -8.64 5.43 8.98
CA GLY A 57 -7.59 4.83 9.78
C GLY A 57 -6.28 4.65 9.06
N TYR A 58 -5.46 3.76 9.60
CA TYR A 58 -4.13 3.49 9.08
C TYR A 58 -4.15 2.37 8.04
N TYR A 59 -3.50 2.63 6.92
CA TYR A 59 -3.29 1.70 5.84
C TYR A 59 -1.80 1.42 5.69
N LYS A 60 -1.44 0.15 5.47
CA LYS A 60 -0.04 -0.24 5.26
C LYS A 60 0.10 -0.90 3.91
N CYS A 61 1.01 -0.38 3.08
CA CYS A 61 1.50 -1.10 1.92
C CYS A 61 2.80 -1.82 2.29
N ARG A 62 2.79 -3.13 2.17
CA ARG A 62 3.99 -3.96 2.26
C ARG A 62 4.39 -4.38 0.85
N VAL A 63 5.66 -4.21 0.54
CA VAL A 63 6.26 -4.63 -0.71
C VAL A 63 7.36 -5.63 -0.39
N ASN A 64 7.29 -6.78 -1.03
CA ASN A 64 8.30 -7.81 -0.96
C ASN A 64 8.93 -7.95 -2.34
N SER A 65 10.19 -7.55 -2.47
CA SER A 65 10.94 -7.68 -3.71
C SER A 65 12.15 -8.57 -3.50
N THR A 66 12.34 -9.54 -4.39
CA THR A 66 13.56 -10.35 -4.48
C THR A 66 14.48 -9.75 -5.53
N MET A 67 15.63 -9.23 -5.12
CA MET A 67 16.67 -8.85 -6.06
C MET A 67 17.54 -10.07 -6.35
N ASP A 68 17.67 -10.44 -7.63
CA ASP A 68 18.67 -11.38 -8.12
C ASP A 68 19.81 -10.58 -8.78
N PRO A 69 20.83 -10.14 -8.01
CA PRO A 69 22.04 -9.62 -8.60
C PRO A 69 22.77 -10.78 -9.27
N THR A 70 22.99 -10.68 -10.58
CA THR A 70 23.58 -11.72 -11.43
C THR A 70 24.82 -12.34 -10.78
N GLY A 71 24.67 -13.51 -10.17
CA GLY A 71 25.76 -14.28 -9.54
C GLY A 71 26.00 -14.11 -8.03
N CYS A 72 25.14 -13.40 -7.29
CA CYS A 72 25.14 -13.40 -5.81
C CYS A 72 23.81 -13.92 -5.24
N ALA A 73 23.79 -14.25 -3.93
CA ALA A 73 22.58 -14.71 -3.26
C ALA A 73 21.42 -13.70 -3.45
N THR A 74 20.20 -14.22 -3.62
CA THR A 74 19.00 -13.39 -3.71
C THR A 74 18.83 -12.57 -2.44
N GLN A 75 18.63 -11.26 -2.59
CA GLN A 75 18.35 -10.39 -1.45
C GLN A 75 16.85 -10.14 -1.39
N GLU A 76 16.20 -10.67 -0.36
CA GLU A 76 14.84 -10.28 -0.01
C GLU A 76 14.88 -8.87 0.59
N ALA A 77 14.15 -7.94 -0.02
CA ALA A 77 13.95 -6.60 0.49
C ALA A 77 12.48 -6.40 0.84
N TYR A 78 12.25 -6.03 2.10
CA TYR A 78 10.92 -5.78 2.65
C TYR A 78 10.77 -4.27 2.88
N THR A 79 9.86 -3.65 2.14
CA THR A 79 9.52 -2.23 2.34
C THR A 79 8.09 -2.13 2.86
N GLU A 80 7.91 -1.48 4.01
CA GLU A 80 6.59 -1.20 4.56
C GLU A 80 6.37 0.30 4.68
N THR A 81 5.24 0.76 4.14
CA THR A 81 4.82 2.15 4.15
C THR A 81 3.46 2.27 4.81
N THR A 82 3.35 3.21 5.75
CA THR A 82 2.08 3.53 6.40
C THR A 82 1.51 4.84 5.86
N PHE A 83 0.21 4.84 5.61
CA PHE A 83 -0.62 5.98 5.23
C PHE A 83 -1.75 6.13 6.23
N TYR A 84 -2.16 7.37 6.51
CA TYR A 84 -3.38 7.62 7.25
C TYR A 84 -4.45 8.09 6.26
N VAL A 85 -5.64 7.53 6.33
CA VAL A 85 -6.79 7.95 5.52
C VAL A 85 -7.77 8.62 6.46
N ASP A 86 -8.06 9.87 6.13
CA ASP A 86 -9.02 10.74 6.80
C ASP A 86 -10.29 10.81 5.94
N VAL A 87 -11.44 10.43 6.51
CA VAL A 87 -12.71 10.37 5.78
C VAL A 87 -13.57 11.55 6.21
N GLN A 88 -13.76 12.48 5.29
CA GLN A 88 -14.55 13.68 5.54
C GLN A 88 -16.00 13.48 5.11
N CYS A 89 -16.91 14.11 5.85
CA CYS A 89 -18.28 14.32 5.40
C CYS A 89 -18.29 15.38 4.29
N GLU A 90 -19.26 15.30 3.38
CA GLU A 90 -19.56 16.41 2.46
C GLU A 90 -20.03 17.67 3.21
#